data_AF-S7PVL3-F1
#
_entry.id   AF-S7PVL3-F1
#
_cell.length_a   1.000
_cell.length_b   1.000
_cell.length_c   1.000
_cell.angle_alpha   90.00
_cell.angle_beta   90.00
_cell.angle_gamma   90.00
#
_symmetry.space_group_name_H-M   'P 1'
#
loop_
_entity.id
_entity.type
_entity.pdbx_description
1 polymer ?
#
loop_
_entity_poly.entity_id
_entity_poly.type
_entity_poly.pdbx_seq_one_letter_code
_entity_poly.pdbx_strand_id
1 'polypeptide(L)'
;MVDTAKKNFGGGNTAWEEKSLSKYESSEVRLMEIVESLCESSDFECNRLVEEHEEQLEAWWLRRKKEHPDLFEWFCVKTLKVCCSPGTYGPDCIACNESCKLCTGPTNRDCSQCQAGWAPEDGACVDVDECAAETPPCGEQQFCENTRGSFQCEDVDECSLPEKPCLRKHENCYNTPGSYVCVCPDGFEETEDACVQAPQPAEAEGTEESPTQPPSREDL
;
A
#
# COMPACT_ATOMS: atom_id res chain seq x y z
N MET A 1 12.49 49.62 -23.98
CA MET A 1 11.57 48.52 -24.35
C MET A 1 11.60 48.43 -25.86
N VAL A 2 12.40 47.51 -26.39
CA VAL A 2 12.53 47.32 -27.85
C VAL A 2 11.44 46.34 -28.26
N ASP A 3 10.52 46.83 -29.08
CA ASP A 3 9.38 46.13 -29.60
C ASP A 3 9.84 45.05 -30.59
N THR A 4 9.59 43.78 -30.25
CA THR A 4 9.86 42.61 -31.11
C THR A 4 8.61 42.15 -31.88
N ALA A 5 7.63 43.01 -32.09
CA ALA A 5 6.52 42.74 -32.99
C ALA A 5 6.97 42.81 -34.45
N LYS A 6 7.45 41.67 -34.99
CA LYS A 6 7.63 41.28 -36.42
C LYS A 6 8.90 40.46 -36.69
N LYS A 7 9.43 39.73 -35.72
CA LYS A 7 10.35 38.64 -36.03
C LYS A 7 9.52 37.36 -36.19
N ASN A 8 9.47 36.85 -37.42
CA ASN A 8 9.03 35.49 -37.75
C ASN A 8 9.93 34.49 -37.03
N PHE A 9 9.78 34.36 -35.71
CA PHE A 9 10.27 33.18 -35.01
C PHE A 9 9.29 32.07 -35.40
N GLY A 10 9.76 31.18 -36.27
CA GLY A 10 9.09 29.92 -36.57
C GLY A 10 9.11 29.01 -35.34
N GLY A 11 8.35 29.39 -34.32
CA GLY A 11 7.93 28.47 -33.27
C GLY A 11 6.54 27.98 -33.67
N GLY A 12 6.47 26.77 -34.22
CA GLY A 12 5.21 26.06 -34.38
C GLY A 12 4.52 25.94 -33.02
N ASN A 13 3.19 25.92 -33.00
CA ASN A 13 2.47 25.64 -31.76
C ASN A 13 2.85 24.23 -31.28
N THR A 14 3.46 24.11 -30.09
CA THR A 14 3.85 22.83 -29.47
C THR A 14 2.69 21.83 -29.38
N ALA A 15 1.46 22.32 -29.15
CA ALA A 15 0.25 21.48 -29.14
C ALA A 15 -0.15 20.92 -30.52
N TRP A 16 0.25 21.57 -31.62
CA TRP A 16 0.07 21.05 -32.98
C TRP A 16 1.19 20.05 -33.32
N GLU A 17 2.43 20.34 -32.93
CA GLU A 17 3.57 19.44 -33.09
C GLU A 17 3.36 18.11 -32.33
N GLU A 18 2.87 18.14 -31.09
CA GLU A 18 2.55 16.94 -30.32
C GLU A 18 1.38 16.10 -30.89
N LYS A 19 0.50 16.72 -31.68
CA LYS A 19 -0.66 16.08 -32.29
C LYS A 19 -0.41 15.58 -33.71
N SER A 20 0.57 16.17 -34.41
CA SER A 20 0.87 15.90 -35.82
C SER A 20 2.23 15.21 -36.04
N LEU A 21 3.13 15.22 -35.05
CA LEU A 21 4.40 14.50 -35.05
C LEU A 21 4.41 13.44 -33.94
N SER A 22 5.27 12.42 -34.08
CA SER A 22 5.52 11.47 -32.99
C SER A 22 6.01 12.22 -31.75
N LYS A 23 5.49 11.86 -30.56
CA LYS A 23 5.91 12.48 -29.29
C LYS A 23 7.43 12.40 -29.13
N TYR A 24 8.05 13.48 -28.65
CA TYR A 24 9.49 13.50 -28.34
C TYR A 24 9.90 12.32 -27.45
N GLU A 25 9.06 11.95 -26.48
CA GLU A 25 9.22 10.78 -25.59
C GLU A 25 9.44 9.45 -26.33
N SER A 26 8.95 9.31 -27.57
CA SER A 26 9.09 8.10 -28.39
C SER A 26 9.86 8.37 -29.69
N SER A 27 10.58 9.49 -29.76
CA SER A 27 11.37 9.86 -30.95
C SER A 27 12.74 9.18 -30.94
N GLU A 28 13.33 9.03 -32.13
CA GLU A 28 14.70 8.55 -32.32
C GLU A 28 15.73 9.51 -31.70
N VAL A 29 15.51 10.83 -31.82
CA VAL A 29 16.36 11.86 -31.20
C VAL A 29 16.44 11.65 -29.69
N ARG A 30 15.31 11.37 -29.03
CA ARG A 30 15.29 11.12 -27.58
C ARG A 30 16.03 9.84 -27.22
N LEU A 31 15.98 8.81 -28.06
CA LEU A 31 16.75 7.59 -27.84
C LEU A 31 18.25 7.88 -27.90
N MET A 32 18.72 8.62 -28.92
CA MET A 32 20.13 8.95 -29.08
C MET A 32 20.68 9.70 -27.85
N GLU A 33 19.96 10.72 -27.37
CA GLU A 33 20.34 11.45 -26.15
C GLU A 33 20.44 10.54 -24.92
N ILE A 34 19.50 9.59 -24.76
CA ILE A 34 19.52 8.64 -23.65
C ILE A 34 20.76 7.77 -23.78
N VAL A 35 20.98 7.15 -24.96
CA VAL A 35 22.07 6.23 -25.24
C VAL A 35 23.44 6.88 -25.02
N GLU A 36 23.64 8.11 -25.51
CA GLU A 36 24.86 8.88 -25.30
C GLU A 36 25.13 9.22 -23.82
N SER A 37 24.09 9.24 -22.99
CA SER A 37 24.18 9.52 -21.56
C SER A 37 24.32 8.27 -20.67
N LEU A 38 24.17 7.06 -21.22
CA LEU A 38 24.17 5.81 -20.44
C LEU A 38 25.53 5.49 -19.82
N CYS A 39 26.61 5.75 -20.55
CA CYS A 39 27.97 5.38 -20.17
C CYS A 39 28.86 6.62 -20.08
N GLU A 40 29.78 6.65 -19.11
CA GLU A 40 30.86 7.62 -19.13
C GLU A 40 31.77 7.35 -20.33
N SER A 41 32.30 8.40 -20.96
CA SER A 41 33.21 8.26 -22.12
C SER A 41 34.48 7.43 -21.85
N SER A 42 34.86 7.28 -20.58
CA SER A 42 36.00 6.46 -20.13
C SER A 42 35.65 5.00 -19.85
N ASP A 43 34.36 4.64 -19.80
CA ASP A 43 33.92 3.27 -19.54
C ASP A 43 33.82 2.48 -20.85
N PHE A 44 34.97 2.01 -21.34
CA PHE A 44 35.05 1.29 -22.62
C PHE A 44 34.18 0.04 -22.69
N GLU A 45 33.97 -0.66 -21.56
CA GLU A 45 33.16 -1.88 -21.52
C GLU A 45 31.67 -1.56 -21.65
N CYS A 46 31.20 -0.53 -20.93
CA CYS A 46 29.83 -0.04 -21.05
C CYS A 46 29.55 0.45 -22.48
N ASN A 47 30.43 1.31 -23.02
CA ASN A 47 30.27 1.83 -24.38
C ASN A 47 30.24 0.71 -25.43
N ARG A 48 31.14 -0.28 -25.32
CA ARG A 48 31.14 -1.45 -26.22
C ARG A 48 29.83 -2.23 -26.15
N LEU A 49 29.28 -2.44 -24.95
CA LEU A 49 28.03 -3.17 -24.77
C LEU A 49 26.84 -2.42 -25.36
N VAL A 50 26.82 -1.09 -25.21
CA VAL A 50 25.79 -0.22 -25.81
C VAL A 50 25.86 -0.28 -27.34
N GLU A 51 27.06 -0.17 -27.92
CA GLU A 51 27.28 -0.28 -29.37
C GLU A 51 26.87 -1.67 -29.91
N GLU A 52 27.22 -2.75 -29.20
CA GLU A 52 26.89 -4.13 -29.60
C GLU A 52 25.38 -4.40 -29.64
N HIS A 53 24.59 -3.65 -28.88
CA HIS A 53 23.16 -3.88 -28.72
C HIS A 53 22.27 -2.70 -29.15
N GLU A 54 22.82 -1.74 -29.89
CA GLU A 54 22.13 -0.55 -30.37
C GLU A 54 20.84 -0.92 -31.16
N GLU A 55 20.93 -1.91 -32.06
CA GLU A 55 19.78 -2.36 -32.86
C GLU A 55 18.63 -2.90 -31.99
N GLN A 56 18.94 -3.68 -30.94
CA GLN A 56 17.93 -4.23 -30.03
C GLN A 56 17.27 -3.12 -29.21
N LEU A 57 18.06 -2.14 -28.73
CA LEU A 57 17.56 -1.00 -27.97
C LEU A 57 16.67 -0.11 -28.84
N GLU A 58 17.06 0.16 -30.08
CA GLU A 58 16.27 0.93 -31.04
C GLU A 58 14.97 0.21 -31.40
N ALA A 59 15.05 -1.09 -31.72
CA ALA A 59 13.88 -1.91 -32.02
C ALA A 59 12.88 -1.94 -30.85
N TRP A 60 13.39 -2.00 -29.61
CA TRP A 60 12.55 -1.92 -28.43
C TRP A 60 11.88 -0.57 -28.29
N TRP A 61 12.67 0.52 -28.34
CA TRP A 61 12.20 1.89 -28.15
C TRP A 61 11.11 2.28 -29.14
N LEU A 62 11.33 1.97 -30.43
CA LEU A 62 10.45 2.39 -31.51
C LEU A 62 9.23 1.47 -31.69
N ARG A 63 9.35 0.18 -31.39
CA ARG A 63 8.32 -0.81 -31.81
C ARG A 63 7.78 -1.70 -30.69
N ARG A 64 8.55 -1.97 -29.63
CA ARG A 64 8.19 -2.99 -28.63
C ARG A 64 7.88 -2.47 -27.24
N LYS A 65 8.15 -1.19 -26.93
CA LYS A 65 7.90 -0.56 -25.63
C LYS A 65 6.47 -0.76 -25.07
N LYS A 66 5.46 -0.83 -25.94
CA LYS A 66 4.06 -1.10 -25.53
C LYS A 66 3.82 -2.55 -25.12
N GLU A 67 4.46 -3.49 -25.79
CA GLU A 67 4.32 -4.93 -25.54
C GLU A 67 5.22 -5.39 -24.39
N HIS A 68 6.36 -4.71 -24.24
CA HIS A 68 7.39 -4.99 -23.25
C HIS A 68 7.78 -3.70 -22.53
N PRO A 69 6.98 -3.22 -21.56
CA PRO A 69 7.22 -1.95 -20.88
C PRO A 69 8.47 -1.98 -19.98
N ASP A 70 8.84 -3.17 -19.50
CA ASP A 70 10.05 -3.38 -18.71
C ASP A 70 11.22 -3.74 -19.62
N LEU A 71 12.10 -2.76 -19.83
CA LEU A 71 13.31 -2.93 -20.64
C LEU A 71 14.25 -3.97 -20.01
N PHE A 72 14.42 -3.99 -18.69
CA PHE A 72 15.36 -4.89 -18.02
C PHE A 72 14.94 -6.35 -18.20
N GLU A 73 13.66 -6.64 -17.94
CA GLU A 73 13.09 -7.98 -18.10
C GLU A 73 13.13 -8.44 -19.56
N TRP A 74 12.79 -7.56 -20.51
CA TRP A 74 12.80 -7.93 -21.93
C TRP A 74 14.23 -8.09 -22.47
N PHE A 75 15.08 -7.11 -22.22
CA PHE A 75 16.42 -7.04 -22.81
C PHE A 75 17.39 -7.96 -22.08
N CYS A 76 17.59 -7.76 -20.77
CA CYS A 76 18.64 -8.47 -20.05
C CYS A 76 18.26 -9.91 -19.69
N VAL A 77 17.01 -10.13 -19.24
CA VAL A 77 16.55 -11.45 -18.77
C VAL A 77 16.10 -12.33 -19.95
N LYS A 78 15.21 -11.82 -20.82
CA LYS A 78 14.62 -12.64 -21.90
C LYS A 78 15.46 -12.69 -23.18
N THR A 79 16.01 -11.57 -23.61
CA THR A 79 16.72 -11.46 -24.90
C THR A 79 18.17 -11.90 -24.77
N LEU A 80 18.93 -11.27 -23.87
CA LEU A 80 20.35 -11.55 -23.67
C LEU A 80 20.60 -12.76 -22.76
N LYS A 81 19.70 -13.03 -21.81
CA LYS A 81 19.82 -14.11 -20.80
C LYS A 81 21.11 -14.01 -19.97
N VAL A 82 21.53 -12.79 -19.69
CA VAL A 82 22.71 -12.49 -18.86
C VAL A 82 22.33 -11.95 -17.48
N CYS A 83 21.08 -11.53 -17.30
CA CYS A 83 20.49 -11.18 -16.01
C CYS A 83 19.46 -12.22 -15.57
N CYS A 84 19.22 -12.26 -14.27
CA CYS A 84 18.08 -12.94 -13.68
C CYS A 84 17.01 -11.94 -13.22
N SER A 85 15.78 -12.42 -13.04
CA SER A 85 14.70 -11.61 -12.47
C SER A 85 15.05 -11.20 -11.01
N PRO A 86 14.55 -10.05 -10.54
CA PRO A 86 14.81 -9.59 -9.17
C PRO A 86 14.49 -10.66 -8.12
N GLY A 87 15.34 -10.77 -7.09
CA GLY A 87 15.21 -11.80 -6.04
C GLY A 87 15.83 -13.15 -6.40
N THR A 88 16.68 -13.21 -7.42
CA THR A 88 17.44 -14.42 -7.78
C THR A 88 18.91 -14.11 -8.07
N TYR A 89 19.77 -15.14 -8.06
CA TYR A 89 21.22 -14.99 -8.29
C TYR A 89 21.83 -16.20 -9.02
N GLY A 90 23.05 -15.99 -9.53
CA GLY A 90 23.86 -17.04 -10.14
C GLY A 90 23.41 -17.44 -11.56
N PRO A 91 24.09 -18.41 -12.17
CA PRO A 91 23.84 -18.81 -13.56
C PRO A 91 22.48 -19.50 -13.77
N ASP A 92 21.94 -20.13 -12.72
CA ASP A 92 20.67 -20.84 -12.75
C ASP A 92 19.51 -20.01 -12.18
N CYS A 93 19.74 -18.72 -11.89
CA CYS A 93 18.76 -17.81 -11.31
C CYS A 93 18.03 -18.40 -10.08
N ILE A 94 18.82 -18.84 -9.11
CA ILE A 94 18.34 -19.44 -7.86
C ILE A 94 17.75 -18.34 -6.98
N ALA A 95 16.64 -18.61 -6.30
CA ALA A 95 16.01 -17.65 -5.40
C ALA A 95 16.97 -17.21 -4.26
N CYS A 96 16.91 -15.92 -3.95
CA CYS A 96 17.57 -15.35 -2.78
C CYS A 96 16.95 -15.87 -1.47
N ASN A 97 17.68 -15.71 -0.37
CA ASN A 97 17.08 -15.81 0.96
C ASN A 97 15.95 -14.77 1.13
N GLU A 98 14.92 -15.11 1.88
CA GLU A 98 13.76 -14.22 2.13
C GLU A 98 14.16 -12.86 2.74
N SER A 99 15.25 -12.82 3.50
CA SER A 99 15.80 -11.61 4.09
C SER A 99 16.49 -10.68 3.09
N CYS A 100 16.74 -11.14 1.87
CA CYS A 100 17.47 -10.39 0.85
C CYS A 100 16.51 -9.84 -0.22
N LYS A 101 16.67 -8.55 -0.54
CA LYS A 101 16.09 -7.96 -1.76
C LYS A 101 16.97 -8.24 -2.98
N LEU A 102 18.28 -8.15 -2.80
CA LEU A 102 19.31 -8.51 -3.79
C LEU A 102 20.34 -9.40 -3.11
N CYS A 103 20.77 -10.46 -3.79
CA CYS A 103 21.73 -11.39 -3.23
C CYS A 103 22.78 -11.83 -4.25
N THR A 104 23.91 -12.30 -3.74
CA THR A 104 25.00 -12.92 -4.51
C THR A 104 25.18 -14.40 -4.18
N GLY A 105 24.38 -14.91 -3.23
CA GLY A 105 24.47 -16.24 -2.66
C GLY A 105 23.17 -16.65 -1.94
N PRO A 106 23.12 -17.88 -1.41
CA PRO A 106 21.89 -18.47 -0.89
C PRO A 106 21.51 -18.04 0.53
N THR A 107 22.44 -17.44 1.29
CA THR A 107 22.25 -17.19 2.72
C THR A 107 21.82 -15.76 2.99
N ASN A 108 21.30 -15.51 4.20
CA ASN A 108 21.02 -14.16 4.67
C ASN A 108 22.27 -13.27 4.85
N ARG A 109 23.47 -13.84 4.69
CA ARG A 109 24.75 -13.11 4.67
C ARG A 109 25.20 -12.70 3.28
N ASP A 110 24.59 -13.25 2.25
CA ASP A 110 24.94 -12.96 0.86
C ASP A 110 24.07 -11.84 0.27
N CYS A 111 23.35 -11.11 1.12
CA CYS A 111 22.49 -10.01 0.69
C CYS A 111 23.34 -8.77 0.35
N SER A 112 23.22 -8.28 -0.88
CA SER A 112 23.72 -6.95 -1.25
C SER A 112 22.80 -5.85 -0.70
N GLN A 113 21.53 -6.17 -0.48
CA GLN A 113 20.54 -5.30 0.13
C GLN A 113 19.53 -6.15 0.92
N CYS A 114 19.30 -5.82 2.18
CA CYS A 114 18.25 -6.44 3.00
C CYS A 114 16.86 -6.10 2.46
N GLN A 115 15.93 -7.04 2.62
CA GLN A 115 14.51 -6.83 2.37
C GLN A 115 13.91 -5.90 3.45
N ALA A 116 12.78 -5.26 3.15
CA ALA A 116 12.03 -4.51 4.17
C ALA A 116 11.62 -5.43 5.34
N GLY A 117 11.70 -4.94 6.57
CA GLY A 117 11.54 -5.74 7.80
C GLY A 117 12.80 -6.50 8.23
N TRP A 118 13.93 -6.31 7.54
CA TRP A 118 15.20 -6.93 7.89
C TRP A 118 16.31 -5.87 7.98
N ALA A 119 17.17 -5.97 8.98
CA ALA A 119 18.27 -5.07 9.23
C ALA A 119 19.63 -5.79 9.12
N PRO A 120 20.67 -5.11 8.63
CA PRO A 120 22.01 -5.68 8.61
C PRO A 120 22.59 -5.73 10.04
N GLU A 121 22.86 -6.94 10.52
CA GLU A 121 23.51 -7.22 11.79
C GLU A 121 24.65 -8.24 11.57
N ASP A 122 25.88 -7.88 11.94
CA ASP A 122 27.08 -8.72 11.79
C ASP A 122 27.24 -9.36 10.40
N GLY A 123 26.92 -8.58 9.35
CA GLY A 123 27.01 -9.01 7.95
C GLY A 123 25.92 -9.97 7.51
N ALA A 124 24.85 -10.13 8.29
CA ALA A 124 23.65 -10.88 7.94
C ALA A 124 22.43 -9.94 7.94
N CYS A 125 21.46 -10.18 7.07
CA CYS A 125 20.14 -9.59 7.23
C CYS A 125 19.37 -10.40 8.27
N VAL A 126 19.04 -9.76 9.38
CA VAL A 126 18.31 -10.32 10.51
C VAL A 126 16.96 -9.62 10.60
N ASP A 127 15.96 -10.39 11.01
CA ASP A 127 14.61 -9.90 11.21
C ASP A 127 14.59 -8.73 12.21
N VAL A 128 13.86 -7.66 11.87
CA VAL A 128 13.69 -6.52 12.77
C VAL A 128 12.54 -6.84 13.71
N ASP A 129 12.81 -6.91 15.01
CA ASP A 129 11.74 -7.04 15.99
C ASP A 129 11.04 -5.68 16.18
N GLU A 130 9.97 -5.44 15.42
CA GLU A 130 9.23 -4.18 15.53
C GLU A 130 8.50 -4.05 16.88
N CYS A 131 8.18 -5.16 17.55
CA CYS A 131 7.52 -5.17 18.85
C CYS A 131 8.46 -4.76 19.99
N ALA A 132 9.77 -4.96 19.83
CA ALA A 132 10.80 -4.54 20.80
C ALA A 132 11.24 -3.07 20.67
N ALA A 133 10.61 -2.29 19.77
CA ALA A 133 10.89 -0.87 19.63
C ALA A 133 10.53 -0.06 20.89
N GLU A 134 11.18 1.09 21.09
CA GLU A 134 10.85 2.00 22.22
C GLU A 134 9.37 2.42 22.21
N THR A 135 8.81 2.56 21.02
CA THR A 135 7.37 2.76 20.79
C THR A 135 6.85 1.61 19.91
N PRO A 136 6.22 0.58 20.49
CA PRO A 136 5.65 -0.53 19.73
C PRO A 136 4.63 -0.04 18.69
N PRO A 137 4.48 -0.74 17.56
CA PRO A 137 3.63 -0.30 16.46
C PRO A 137 2.13 -0.53 16.69
N CYS A 138 1.77 -1.36 17.68
CA CYS A 138 0.38 -1.70 18.02
C CYS A 138 -0.21 -0.75 19.07
N GLY A 139 -1.55 -0.67 19.13
CA GLY A 139 -2.25 0.10 20.17
C GLY A 139 -2.06 -0.48 21.58
N GLU A 140 -2.35 0.32 22.61
CA GLU A 140 -2.19 -0.07 24.03
C GLU A 140 -3.05 -1.28 24.44
N GLN A 141 -4.17 -1.49 23.76
CA GLN A 141 -5.12 -2.60 23.93
C GLN A 141 -4.86 -3.76 22.93
N GLN A 142 -3.67 -3.83 22.35
CA GLN A 142 -3.31 -4.86 21.38
C GLN A 142 -2.04 -5.58 21.82
N PHE A 143 -1.98 -6.87 21.51
CA PHE A 143 -0.78 -7.67 21.65
C PHE A 143 0.02 -7.64 20.36
N CYS A 144 1.31 -7.26 20.44
CA CYS A 144 2.22 -7.25 19.31
C CYS A 144 2.93 -8.60 19.18
N GLU A 145 2.83 -9.24 18.03
CA GLU A 145 3.58 -10.45 17.66
C GLU A 145 4.58 -10.11 16.54
N ASN A 146 5.87 -10.30 16.82
CA ASN A 146 6.90 -10.15 15.80
C ASN A 146 6.91 -11.37 14.86
N THR A 147 6.95 -11.14 13.55
CA THR A 147 6.96 -12.18 12.52
C THR A 147 8.12 -11.95 11.55
N ARG A 148 8.45 -12.93 10.70
CA ARG A 148 9.58 -12.75 9.77
C ARG A 148 9.27 -11.67 8.72
N GLY A 149 10.00 -10.57 8.76
CA GLY A 149 9.93 -9.42 7.86
C GLY A 149 8.75 -8.48 8.13
N SER A 150 8.03 -8.63 9.25
CA SER A 150 6.86 -7.81 9.61
C SER A 150 6.42 -8.11 11.04
N PHE A 151 5.39 -7.41 11.53
CA PHE A 151 4.70 -7.74 12.78
C PHE A 151 3.19 -7.93 12.54
N GLN A 152 2.50 -8.46 13.55
CA GLN A 152 1.04 -8.53 13.63
C GLN A 152 0.56 -7.93 14.95
N CYS A 153 -0.60 -7.28 14.92
CA CYS A 153 -1.28 -6.77 16.12
C CYS A 153 -2.54 -7.58 16.34
N GLU A 154 -2.60 -8.33 17.43
CA GLU A 154 -3.79 -9.05 17.85
C GLU A 154 -4.59 -8.21 18.84
N ASP A 155 -5.90 -8.16 18.62
CA ASP A 155 -6.83 -7.46 19.50
C ASP A 155 -6.99 -8.21 20.83
N VAL A 156 -6.90 -7.49 21.95
CA VAL A 156 -7.22 -8.05 23.26
C VAL A 156 -8.70 -7.82 23.51
N ASP A 157 -9.48 -8.88 23.72
CA ASP A 157 -10.89 -8.73 24.11
C ASP A 157 -10.98 -8.44 25.61
N GLU A 158 -10.99 -7.15 25.99
CA GLU A 158 -11.08 -6.75 27.39
C GLU A 158 -12.39 -7.19 28.04
N CYS A 159 -13.47 -7.30 27.26
CA CYS A 159 -14.77 -7.73 27.76
C CYS A 159 -14.77 -9.21 28.18
N SER A 160 -13.87 -10.00 27.61
CA SER A 160 -13.66 -11.41 27.93
C SER A 160 -12.61 -11.65 29.04
N LEU A 161 -11.98 -10.59 29.56
CA LEU A 161 -11.01 -10.71 30.64
C LEU A 161 -11.68 -10.97 32.01
N PRO A 162 -10.97 -11.59 32.97
CA PRO A 162 -11.50 -11.82 34.32
C PRO A 162 -11.80 -10.52 35.08
N GLU A 163 -11.01 -9.47 34.86
CA GLU A 163 -11.23 -8.15 35.43
C GLU A 163 -12.16 -7.36 34.51
N LYS A 164 -13.26 -6.84 35.06
CA LYS A 164 -14.23 -6.09 34.25
C LYS A 164 -13.65 -4.74 33.84
N PRO A 165 -13.57 -4.45 32.53
CA PRO A 165 -12.98 -3.20 32.04
C PRO A 165 -13.94 -2.01 32.19
N CYS A 166 -15.25 -2.27 32.26
CA CYS A 166 -16.27 -1.25 32.52
C CYS A 166 -16.45 -1.03 34.03
N LEU A 167 -16.28 0.22 34.47
CA LEU A 167 -16.29 0.58 35.89
C LEU A 167 -17.71 0.74 36.45
N ARG A 168 -18.68 1.15 35.63
CA ARG A 168 -20.05 1.44 36.09
C ARG A 168 -20.85 0.15 36.28
N LYS A 169 -21.74 0.16 37.29
CA LYS A 169 -22.65 -0.98 37.54
C LYS A 169 -23.73 -1.05 36.45
N HIS A 170 -24.07 -2.27 36.01
CA HIS A 170 -25.08 -2.56 34.97
C HIS A 170 -24.76 -1.97 33.58
N GLU A 171 -23.50 -1.73 33.27
CA GLU A 171 -23.03 -1.33 31.94
C GLU A 171 -22.68 -2.56 31.08
N ASN A 172 -22.91 -2.47 29.76
CA ASN A 172 -22.52 -3.51 28.80
C ASN A 172 -21.14 -3.18 28.22
N CYS A 173 -20.30 -4.21 28.08
CA CYS A 173 -19.01 -4.11 27.40
C CYS A 173 -19.11 -4.66 25.98
N TYR A 174 -18.55 -3.94 25.01
CA TYR A 174 -18.43 -4.37 23.62
C TYR A 174 -16.98 -4.21 23.16
N ASN A 175 -16.38 -5.31 22.74
CA ASN A 175 -15.01 -5.31 22.22
C ASN A 175 -14.96 -4.65 20.83
N THR A 176 -13.88 -3.90 20.55
CA THR A 176 -13.66 -3.21 19.27
C THR A 176 -12.20 -3.34 18.84
N PRO A 177 -11.84 -3.27 17.55
CA PRO A 177 -10.43 -3.43 17.17
C PRO A 177 -9.52 -2.35 17.78
N GLY A 178 -8.61 -2.79 18.64
CA GLY A 178 -7.66 -1.99 19.40
C GLY A 178 -8.27 -1.24 20.59
N SER A 179 -9.49 -1.58 21.03
CA SER A 179 -10.14 -0.96 22.20
C SER A 179 -11.43 -1.66 22.63
N TYR A 180 -12.18 -1.08 23.56
CA TYR A 180 -13.52 -1.52 23.92
C TYR A 180 -14.41 -0.32 24.22
N VAL A 181 -15.72 -0.52 24.13
CA VAL A 181 -16.71 0.49 24.49
C VAL A 181 -17.64 -0.04 25.56
N CYS A 182 -17.88 0.80 26.57
CA CYS A 182 -18.82 0.53 27.64
C CYS A 182 -20.05 1.43 27.43
N VAL A 183 -21.23 0.82 27.36
CA VAL A 183 -22.48 1.52 27.04
C VAL A 183 -23.61 1.03 27.95
N CYS A 184 -24.45 1.95 28.43
CA CYS A 184 -25.64 1.55 29.17
C CYS A 184 -26.63 0.80 28.28
N PRO A 185 -27.32 -0.23 28.80
CA PRO A 185 -28.39 -0.89 28.07
C PRO A 185 -29.47 0.10 27.62
N ASP A 186 -30.16 -0.22 26.52
CA ASP A 186 -31.24 0.63 26.01
C ASP A 186 -32.29 0.93 27.09
N GLY A 187 -32.68 2.20 27.23
CA GLY A 187 -33.63 2.66 28.25
C GLY A 187 -33.02 2.89 29.64
N PHE A 188 -31.69 2.83 29.78
CA PHE A 188 -30.97 3.25 30.98
C PHE A 188 -30.22 4.56 30.72
N GLU A 189 -30.18 5.42 31.74
CA GLU A 189 -29.39 6.66 31.75
C GLU A 189 -28.08 6.45 32.50
N GLU A 190 -27.04 7.13 32.00
CA GLU A 190 -25.72 7.14 32.59
C GLU A 190 -25.68 8.01 33.85
N THR A 191 -25.27 7.41 34.98
CA THR A 191 -24.89 8.14 36.20
C THR A 191 -23.40 7.95 36.50
N GLU A 192 -22.90 8.62 37.54
CA GLU A 192 -21.49 8.56 37.95
C GLU A 192 -21.03 7.12 38.27
N ASP A 193 -21.90 6.31 38.87
CA ASP A 193 -21.53 4.97 39.36
C ASP A 193 -22.28 3.80 38.66
N ALA A 194 -23.36 4.08 37.93
CA ALA A 194 -24.25 3.03 37.41
C ALA A 194 -25.07 3.47 36.19
N CYS A 195 -25.55 2.48 35.44
CA CYS A 195 -26.69 2.63 34.54
C CYS A 195 -27.98 2.47 35.36
N VAL A 196 -28.84 3.49 35.35
CA VAL A 196 -30.14 3.48 36.05
C VAL A 196 -31.27 3.54 35.03
N GLN A 197 -32.39 2.86 35.27
CA GLN A 197 -33.51 2.90 34.31
C GLN A 197 -34.01 4.34 34.15
N ALA A 198 -34.14 4.79 32.90
CA ALA A 198 -34.85 6.02 32.61
C ALA A 198 -36.30 5.87 33.11
N PRO A 199 -36.91 6.92 33.68
CA PRO A 199 -38.33 6.89 33.97
C PRO A 199 -39.09 6.59 32.68
N GLN A 200 -39.81 5.46 32.64
CA GLN A 200 -40.72 5.22 31.52
C GLN A 200 -41.70 6.40 31.49
N PRO A 201 -41.92 7.06 30.34
CA PRO A 201 -43.08 7.93 30.23
C PRO A 201 -44.28 7.06 30.55
N ALA A 202 -44.98 7.41 31.63
CA ALA A 202 -46.16 6.68 32.08
C ALA A 202 -47.00 6.37 30.85
N GLU A 203 -47.21 5.07 30.60
CA GLU A 203 -48.26 4.63 29.71
C GLU A 203 -49.49 5.42 30.12
N ALA A 204 -50.01 6.24 29.21
CA ALA A 204 -51.29 6.86 29.42
C ALA A 204 -52.27 5.71 29.60
N GLU A 205 -52.66 5.43 30.84
CA GLU A 205 -53.80 4.61 31.19
C GLU A 205 -55.01 5.24 30.50
N GLY A 206 -55.29 4.77 29.28
CA GLY A 206 -56.55 4.95 28.61
C GLY A 206 -57.57 4.11 29.36
N THR A 207 -58.30 4.74 30.26
CA THR A 207 -59.49 4.18 30.92
C THR A 207 -60.42 3.52 29.89
N GLU A 208 -60.76 2.25 30.13
CA GLU A 208 -61.92 1.59 29.51
C GLU A 208 -63.21 2.36 29.83
N GLU A 209 -64.08 2.58 28.83
CA GLU A 209 -65.44 2.03 28.89
C GLU A 209 -66.17 2.03 27.54
N SER A 210 -66.64 0.83 27.21
CA SER A 210 -67.95 0.49 26.60
C SER A 210 -67.98 0.01 25.13
N PRO A 211 -68.47 -1.23 24.89
CA PRO A 211 -68.77 -1.75 23.57
C PRO A 211 -70.18 -1.34 23.16
N THR A 212 -70.32 -0.32 22.31
CA THR A 212 -71.58 -0.08 21.59
C THR A 212 -71.63 -0.94 20.32
N GLN A 213 -72.54 -1.90 20.32
CA GLN A 213 -73.04 -2.69 19.20
C GLN A 213 -73.31 -1.84 17.93
N PRO A 214 -73.10 -2.39 16.71
CA PRO A 214 -73.31 -1.64 15.47
C PRO A 214 -74.81 -1.53 15.13
N PRO A 215 -75.29 -0.42 14.53
CA PRO A 215 -76.60 -0.41 13.92
C PRO A 215 -76.57 -1.08 12.54
N SER A 216 -77.67 -1.76 12.23
CA SER A 216 -77.95 -2.49 11.00
C SER A 216 -78.16 -1.58 9.78
N ARG A 217 -77.86 -2.18 8.62
CA ARG A 217 -78.09 -1.75 7.23
C ARG A 217 -79.56 -1.39 6.93
N GLU A 218 -79.81 -0.20 6.37
CA GLU A 218 -80.81 0.03 5.30
C GLU A 218 -80.70 1.43 4.63
N ASP A 219 -80.54 1.42 3.30
CA ASP A 219 -80.98 2.35 2.24
C ASP A 219 -80.57 3.85 2.20
N LEU A 220 -79.49 4.19 1.45
CA LEU A 220 -79.46 4.88 0.13
C LEU A 220 -78.05 5.33 -0.25
#